data_AF-L8WHV2-F1
#
_entry.id   AF-L8WHV2-F1
#
_cell.length_a   1.000
_cell.length_b   1.000
_cell.length_c   1.000
_cell.angle_alpha   90.00
_cell.angle_beta   90.00
_cell.angle_gamma   90.00
#
_symmetry.space_group_name_H-M   'P 1'
#
loop_
_entity.id
_entity.type
_entity.pdbx_description
1 polymer ?
#
loop_
_entity_poly.entity_id
_entity_poly.type
_entity_poly.pdbx_seq_one_letter_code
_entity_poly.pdbx_strand_id
1 'polypeptide(L)'
;MPIYLLTCHHQGLIATTFWMLLGNAIVATQVVEDGTMASLVPFYAFSLFFFAGTTYISLDTAFTFTDAFRLGTGGASGEPIENLTNIPLFVLTSVWPAPLSHADRIHTVYYAAAAFFFVLSQLGYFLLSKIVCRGTSAKLDASFAATILETAAVGMLYLAWRSITEESWDEPW
;
A
#
# COMPACT_ATOMS: atom_id res chain seq x y z
N MET A 1 -15.83 4.64 20.09
CA MET A 1 -15.93 5.52 18.91
C MET A 1 -14.63 6.15 18.45
N PRO A 2 -13.83 6.88 19.27
CA PRO A 2 -12.67 7.63 18.76
C PRO A 2 -11.58 6.74 18.13
N ILE A 3 -11.41 5.50 18.62
CA ILE A 3 -10.44 4.57 18.07
C ILE A 3 -10.77 4.12 16.63
N TYR A 4 -12.05 4.01 16.28
CA TYR A 4 -12.45 3.64 14.91
C TYR A 4 -12.08 4.73 13.91
N LEU A 5 -12.34 6.00 14.25
CA LEU A 5 -11.98 7.14 13.41
C LEU A 5 -10.47 7.20 13.19
N LEU A 6 -9.68 7.00 14.26
CA LEU A 6 -8.23 6.95 14.18
C LEU A 6 -7.76 5.83 13.25
N THR A 7 -8.32 4.63 13.39
CA THR A 7 -7.99 3.50 12.50
C THR A 7 -8.34 3.80 11.04
N CYS A 8 -9.51 4.39 10.76
CA CYS A 8 -9.89 4.74 9.39
C CYS A 8 -8.94 5.76 8.76
N HIS A 9 -8.52 6.79 9.52
CA HIS A 9 -7.55 7.78 9.04
C HIS A 9 -6.16 7.16 8.86
N HIS A 10 -5.76 6.28 9.77
CA HIS A 10 -4.51 5.54 9.65
C HIS A 10 -4.45 4.70 8.37
N GLN A 11 -5.54 3.99 8.02
CA GLN A 11 -5.62 3.25 6.75
C GLN A 11 -5.51 4.18 5.53
N GLY A 12 -6.16 5.35 5.57
CA GLY A 12 -6.00 6.37 4.54
C GLY A 12 -4.55 6.85 4.38
N LEU A 13 -3.86 7.13 5.49
CA LEU A 13 -2.45 7.54 5.49
C LEU A 13 -1.52 6.46 4.96
N ILE A 14 -1.74 5.18 5.31
CA ILE A 14 -0.95 4.06 4.79
C ILE A 14 -1.07 4.00 3.27
N ALA A 15 -2.30 3.98 2.75
CA ALA A 15 -2.54 3.93 1.30
C ALA A 15 -1.91 5.15 0.59
N THR A 16 -2.10 6.35 1.14
CA THR A 16 -1.55 7.58 0.56
C THR A 16 -0.03 7.55 0.51
N THR A 17 0.61 7.15 1.60
CA THR A 17 2.08 7.05 1.69
C THR A 17 2.62 6.10 0.62
N PHE A 18 1.95 4.97 0.40
CA PHE A 18 2.32 4.04 -0.66
C PHE A 18 2.23 4.68 -2.06
N TRP A 19 1.12 5.35 -2.37
CA TRP A 19 0.94 6.02 -3.66
C TRP A 19 1.91 7.18 -3.89
N MET A 20 2.27 7.89 -2.83
CA MET A 20 3.32 8.91 -2.89
C MET A 20 4.70 8.30 -3.20
N LEU A 21 5.05 7.17 -2.56
CA LEU A 21 6.31 6.48 -2.85
C LEU A 21 6.35 5.98 -4.31
N LEU A 22 5.24 5.47 -4.83
CA LEU A 22 5.15 5.07 -6.24
C LEU A 22 5.28 6.28 -7.19
N GLY A 23 4.58 7.39 -6.90
CA GLY A 23 4.71 8.62 -7.67
C GLY A 23 6.15 9.14 -7.70
N ASN A 24 6.82 9.11 -6.55
CA ASN A 24 8.23 9.44 -6.41
C ASN A 24 9.14 8.49 -7.21
N ALA A 25 8.85 7.19 -7.23
CA ALA A 25 9.59 6.23 -8.05
C ALA A 25 9.43 6.50 -9.56
N ILE A 26 8.24 6.87 -10.02
CA ILE A 26 7.99 7.23 -11.42
C ILE A 26 8.75 8.50 -11.81
N VAL A 27 8.69 9.55 -10.98
CA VAL A 27 9.48 10.78 -11.20
C VAL A 27 10.99 10.47 -11.24
N ALA A 28 11.46 9.56 -10.38
CA ALA A 28 12.86 9.13 -10.37
C ALA A 28 13.32 8.45 -11.67
N THR A 29 12.41 7.84 -12.45
CA THR A 29 12.75 7.27 -13.77
C THR A 29 13.03 8.33 -14.84
N GLN A 30 12.90 9.62 -14.52
CA GLN A 30 13.07 10.74 -15.45
C GLN A 30 12.08 10.73 -16.64
N VAL A 31 11.02 9.93 -16.57
CA VAL A 31 9.93 9.95 -17.58
C VAL A 31 9.15 11.27 -17.51
N VAL A 32 9.07 11.86 -16.32
CA VAL A 32 8.48 13.19 -16.08
C VAL A 32 9.51 14.03 -15.34
N GLU A 33 9.69 15.27 -15.79
CA GLU A 33 10.60 16.22 -15.17
C GLU A 33 10.17 16.54 -13.73
N ASP A 34 11.08 16.31 -12.78
CA ASP A 34 10.88 16.63 -11.37
C ASP A 34 10.68 18.14 -11.17
N GLY A 35 9.83 18.51 -10.21
CA GLY A 35 9.54 19.91 -9.88
C GLY A 35 8.66 20.67 -10.88
N THR A 36 8.29 20.07 -12.02
CA THR A 36 7.34 20.68 -12.96
C THR A 36 5.89 20.59 -12.47
N MET A 37 5.03 21.50 -12.94
CA MET A 37 3.58 21.39 -12.63
C MET A 37 2.98 20.08 -13.17
N ALA A 38 3.57 19.51 -14.21
CA ALA A 38 3.16 18.23 -14.78
C ALA A 38 3.48 17.03 -13.87
N SER A 39 4.48 17.11 -12.99
CA SER A 39 4.75 16.08 -11.97
C SER A 39 4.02 16.37 -10.66
N LEU A 40 3.99 17.63 -10.23
CA LEU A 40 3.39 18.04 -8.94
C LEU A 40 1.86 17.87 -8.92
N VAL A 41 1.16 18.27 -9.99
CA VAL A 41 -0.31 18.23 -10.01
C VAL A 41 -0.83 16.78 -9.92
N PRO A 42 -0.36 15.82 -10.74
CA PRO A 42 -0.74 14.42 -10.56
C PRO A 42 -0.33 13.87 -9.20
N PHE A 43 0.88 14.19 -8.72
CA PHE A 43 1.35 13.70 -7.42
C PHE A 43 0.41 14.08 -6.28
N TYR A 44 0.03 15.35 -6.16
CA TYR A 44 -0.90 15.80 -5.11
C TYR A 44 -2.33 15.31 -5.36
N ALA A 45 -2.80 15.30 -6.61
CA ALA A 45 -4.15 14.84 -6.94
C ALA A 45 -4.34 13.36 -6.60
N PHE A 46 -3.39 12.50 -6.97
CA PHE A 46 -3.43 11.08 -6.63
C PHE A 46 -3.31 10.86 -5.12
N SER A 47 -2.43 11.60 -4.44
CA SER A 47 -2.29 11.50 -2.99
C SER A 47 -3.61 11.84 -2.28
N LEU A 48 -4.25 12.94 -2.66
CA LEU A 48 -5.54 13.33 -2.09
C LEU A 48 -6.65 12.33 -2.42
N PHE A 49 -6.68 11.83 -3.66
CA PHE A 49 -7.67 10.85 -4.10
C PHE A 49 -7.59 9.55 -3.28
N PHE A 50 -6.39 9.00 -3.10
CA PHE A 50 -6.21 7.77 -2.32
C PHE A 50 -6.41 8.00 -0.82
N PHE A 51 -6.00 9.16 -0.29
CA PHE A 51 -6.30 9.51 1.11
C PHE A 51 -7.80 9.56 1.36
N ALA A 52 -8.52 10.36 0.58
CA ALA A 52 -9.95 10.58 0.75
C ALA A 52 -10.74 9.30 0.44
N GLY A 53 -10.41 8.61 -0.65
CA GLY A 53 -11.06 7.38 -1.07
C GLY A 53 -10.91 6.27 -0.04
N THR A 54 -9.67 5.96 0.39
CA THR A 54 -9.44 4.90 1.37
C THR A 54 -10.02 5.26 2.73
N THR A 55 -9.93 6.52 3.17
CA THR A 55 -10.55 6.95 4.43
C THR A 55 -12.07 6.83 4.37
N TYR A 56 -12.70 7.24 3.27
CA TYR A 56 -14.15 7.13 3.07
C TYR A 56 -14.62 5.66 3.08
N ILE A 57 -13.98 4.79 2.31
CA ILE A 57 -14.29 3.36 2.28
C ILE A 57 -14.12 2.73 3.67
N SER A 58 -13.07 3.12 4.40
CA SER A 58 -12.83 2.64 5.77
C SER A 58 -13.91 3.10 6.74
N LEU A 59 -14.37 4.35 6.62
CA LEU A 59 -15.45 4.90 7.44
C LEU A 59 -16.78 4.23 7.14
N ASP A 60 -17.09 4.03 5.85
CA ASP A 60 -18.31 3.36 5.41
C ASP A 60 -18.35 1.90 5.88
N THR A 61 -17.20 1.22 5.84
CA THR A 61 -17.06 -0.15 6.37
C THR A 61 -17.27 -0.19 7.90
N ALA A 62 -16.77 0.80 8.64
CA ALA A 62 -16.84 0.83 10.10
C ALA A 62 -18.21 1.24 10.66
N PHE A 63 -18.91 2.16 9.99
CA PHE A 63 -20.15 2.77 10.48
C PHE A 63 -21.38 2.47 9.63
N THR A 64 -21.23 1.76 8.51
CA THR A 64 -22.33 1.35 7.62
C THR A 64 -23.20 2.51 7.17
N PHE A 65 -22.58 3.60 6.69
CA PHE A 65 -23.30 4.79 6.22
C PHE A 65 -24.03 4.54 4.90
N THR A 66 -23.48 3.68 4.05
CA THR A 66 -24.03 3.30 2.75
C THR A 66 -24.02 1.79 2.55
N ASP A 67 -24.87 1.31 1.63
CA ASP A 67 -24.90 -0.10 1.25
C ASP A 67 -23.88 -0.48 0.16
N ALA A 68 -23.09 0.49 -0.32
CA ALA A 68 -22.27 0.35 -1.53
C ALA A 68 -21.06 -0.58 -1.36
N PHE A 69 -20.42 -0.60 -0.18
CA PHE A 69 -19.26 -1.47 0.09
C PHE A 69 -19.62 -2.74 0.87
N ARG A 70 -20.91 -3.11 0.88
CA ARG A 70 -21.41 -4.36 1.45
C ARG A 70 -21.12 -5.55 0.53
N LEU A 71 -19.84 -5.85 0.31
CA LEU A 71 -19.46 -6.99 -0.53
C LEU A 71 -19.53 -8.30 0.28
N GLY A 72 -20.70 -8.94 0.26
CA GLY A 72 -20.92 -10.28 0.81
C GLY A 72 -21.00 -10.34 2.34
N THR A 73 -22.23 -10.26 2.87
CA THR A 73 -22.65 -10.67 4.23
C THR A 73 -21.68 -10.39 5.38
N GLY A 74 -21.87 -9.24 6.04
CA GLY A 74 -21.24 -8.99 7.35
C GLY A 74 -21.58 -7.66 8.04
N GLY A 75 -22.54 -6.88 7.52
CA GLY A 75 -22.83 -5.54 8.04
C GLY A 75 -24.28 -5.29 8.46
N ALA A 76 -25.14 -6.31 8.58
CA ALA A 76 -26.48 -6.13 9.15
C ALA A 76 -27.05 -7.34 9.92
N SER A 77 -26.28 -8.42 10.11
CA SER A 77 -26.83 -9.64 10.72
C SER A 77 -25.77 -10.46 11.43
N GLY A 78 -25.29 -9.99 12.58
CA GLY A 78 -24.71 -10.82 13.66
C GLY A 78 -23.54 -11.77 13.36
N GLU A 79 -23.01 -11.83 12.15
CA GLU A 79 -21.90 -12.70 11.77
C GLU A 79 -20.55 -12.05 12.15
N PRO A 80 -19.53 -12.85 12.51
CA PRO A 80 -18.24 -12.32 12.96
C PRO A 80 -17.60 -11.43 11.88
N ILE A 81 -17.05 -10.29 12.33
CA ILE A 81 -16.23 -9.31 11.57
C ILE A 81 -15.06 -9.99 10.82
N GLU A 82 -14.83 -11.27 11.04
CA GLU A 82 -13.81 -12.06 10.38
C GLU A 82 -13.98 -12.03 8.84
N ASN A 83 -15.17 -11.95 8.25
CA ASN A 83 -15.32 -12.12 6.78
C ASN A 83 -15.04 -10.86 5.93
N LEU A 84 -13.91 -10.18 6.15
CA LEU A 84 -13.42 -9.06 5.32
C LEU A 84 -13.00 -9.52 3.90
N THR A 85 -13.97 -9.82 3.05
CA THR A 85 -13.80 -9.94 1.59
C THR A 85 -14.13 -8.61 0.91
N ASN A 86 -13.53 -7.50 1.33
CA ASN A 86 -13.69 -6.22 0.61
C ASN A 86 -12.70 -6.18 -0.56
N ILE A 87 -13.11 -6.81 -1.67
CA ILE A 87 -12.38 -6.86 -2.94
C ILE A 87 -11.97 -5.45 -3.43
N PRO A 88 -12.82 -4.40 -3.35
CA PRO A 88 -12.41 -3.03 -3.65
C PRO A 88 -11.20 -2.54 -2.86
N LEU A 89 -11.18 -2.79 -1.55
CA LEU A 89 -10.09 -2.37 -0.66
C LEU A 89 -8.80 -3.12 -1.02
N PHE A 90 -8.91 -4.43 -1.26
CA PHE A 90 -7.81 -5.27 -1.76
C PHE A 90 -7.31 -4.81 -3.14
N VAL A 91 -8.18 -4.42 -4.07
CA VAL A 91 -7.78 -3.93 -5.39
C VAL A 91 -7.07 -2.58 -5.28
N LEU A 92 -7.61 -1.66 -4.47
CA LEU A 92 -7.01 -0.33 -4.24
C LEU A 92 -5.68 -0.39 -3.50
N THR A 93 -5.47 -1.39 -2.62
CA THR A 93 -4.21 -1.57 -1.89
C THR A 93 -3.24 -2.52 -2.58
N SER A 94 -3.71 -3.48 -3.37
CA SER A 94 -2.90 -4.63 -3.83
C SER A 94 -2.83 -4.80 -5.35
N VAL A 95 -3.70 -4.15 -6.14
CA VAL A 95 -3.68 -4.24 -7.61
C VAL A 95 -3.02 -3.01 -8.24
N TRP A 96 -1.70 -3.07 -8.12
CA TRP A 96 -0.69 -2.85 -9.17
C TRP A 96 -0.39 -1.48 -9.81
N PRO A 97 0.85 -1.33 -10.32
CA PRO A 97 1.16 -1.62 -11.73
C PRO A 97 2.43 -2.47 -12.02
N ALA A 98 2.31 -3.46 -12.93
CA ALA A 98 3.41 -4.11 -13.65
C ALA A 98 3.06 -4.15 -15.13
N PRO A 99 4.05 -4.39 -16.00
CA PRO A 99 5.42 -3.89 -15.97
C PRO A 99 5.68 -3.14 -17.28
N LEU A 100 6.27 -1.95 -17.25
CA LEU A 100 6.72 -1.32 -18.50
C LEU A 100 7.99 -0.53 -18.25
N SER A 101 9.13 -1.20 -18.41
CA SER A 101 10.20 -0.70 -19.29
C SER A 101 11.43 -1.61 -19.21
N HIS A 102 12.16 -1.68 -20.32
CA HIS A 102 13.51 -2.20 -20.44
C HIS A 102 14.48 -1.30 -19.63
N ALA A 103 14.41 -1.36 -18.29
CA ALA A 103 15.38 -0.70 -17.43
C ALA A 103 16.39 -1.73 -16.91
N ASP A 104 17.66 -1.33 -16.81
CA ASP A 104 18.78 -2.16 -16.43
C ASP A 104 18.47 -3.16 -15.30
N ARG A 105 19.01 -4.38 -15.45
CA ARG A 105 18.60 -5.55 -14.66
C ARG A 105 18.77 -5.35 -13.15
N ILE A 106 19.69 -4.48 -12.71
CA ILE A 106 19.98 -4.24 -11.30
C ILE A 106 18.91 -3.36 -10.65
N HIS A 107 18.52 -2.25 -11.29
CA HIS A 107 17.49 -1.34 -10.77
C HIS A 107 16.12 -2.00 -10.68
N THR A 108 15.76 -2.76 -11.72
CA THR A 108 14.49 -3.47 -11.79
C THR A 108 14.34 -4.54 -10.70
N VAL A 109 15.44 -5.13 -10.22
CA VAL A 109 15.40 -6.16 -9.16
C VAL A 109 15.00 -5.57 -7.81
N TYR A 110 15.50 -4.39 -7.42
CA TYR A 110 15.12 -3.77 -6.15
C TYR A 110 13.64 -3.35 -6.14
N TYR A 111 13.13 -2.79 -7.23
CA TYR A 111 11.71 -2.48 -7.38
C TYR A 111 10.83 -3.74 -7.39
N ALA A 112 11.26 -4.81 -8.07
CA ALA A 112 10.55 -6.09 -8.09
C ALA A 112 10.54 -6.74 -6.70
N ALA A 113 11.64 -6.69 -5.96
CA ALA A 113 11.71 -7.19 -4.59
C ALA A 113 10.83 -6.36 -3.63
N ALA A 114 10.80 -5.04 -3.78
CA ALA A 114 9.88 -4.18 -3.04
C ALA A 114 8.42 -4.57 -3.28
N ALA A 115 8.03 -4.74 -4.55
CA ALA A 115 6.68 -5.19 -4.90
C ALA A 115 6.37 -6.58 -4.35
N PHE A 116 7.33 -7.51 -4.38
CA PHE A 116 7.18 -8.85 -3.84
C PHE A 116 6.93 -8.84 -2.31
N PHE A 117 7.76 -8.12 -1.55
CA PHE A 117 7.57 -7.99 -0.10
C PHE A 117 6.24 -7.31 0.26
N PHE A 118 5.85 -6.30 -0.53
CA PHE A 118 4.57 -5.63 -0.35
C PHE A 118 3.38 -6.58 -0.57
N VAL A 119 3.36 -7.33 -1.69
CA VAL A 119 2.30 -8.31 -1.96
C VAL A 119 2.26 -9.39 -0.89
N LEU A 120 3.42 -9.88 -0.43
CA LEU A 120 3.48 -10.83 0.68
C LEU A 120 2.92 -10.24 1.99
N SER A 121 3.18 -8.96 2.28
CA SER A 121 2.58 -8.26 3.42
C SER A 121 1.05 -8.28 3.33
N GLN A 122 0.50 -7.88 2.19
CA GLN A 122 -0.95 -7.82 1.97
C GLN A 122 -1.59 -9.22 2.09
N LEU A 123 -0.97 -10.24 1.48
CA LEU A 123 -1.44 -11.62 1.63
C LEU A 123 -1.37 -12.11 3.09
N GLY A 124 -0.28 -11.78 3.80
CA GLY A 124 -0.12 -12.09 5.23
C GLY A 124 -1.24 -11.48 6.08
N TYR A 125 -1.53 -10.20 5.84
CA TYR A 125 -2.56 -9.45 6.56
C TYR A 125 -3.97 -9.96 6.26
N PHE A 126 -4.34 -10.15 4.98
CA PHE A 126 -5.71 -10.50 4.60
C PHE A 126 -6.02 -12.00 4.71
N LEU A 127 -5.09 -12.90 4.34
CA LEU A 127 -5.34 -14.35 4.34
C LEU A 127 -4.90 -15.02 5.65
N LEU A 128 -3.76 -14.63 6.20
CA LEU A 128 -3.11 -15.38 7.28
C LEU A 128 -3.49 -14.90 8.69
N SER A 129 -3.98 -13.66 8.84
CA SER A 129 -4.34 -13.09 10.16
C SER A 129 -5.23 -14.03 11.00
N LYS A 130 -6.30 -14.58 10.43
CA LYS A 130 -7.20 -15.50 11.17
C LYS A 130 -6.53 -16.81 11.56
N ILE A 131 -5.71 -17.37 10.65
CA ILE A 131 -5.05 -18.66 10.84
C ILE A 131 -4.01 -18.53 11.97
N VAL A 132 -3.21 -17.46 11.93
CA VAL A 132 -2.19 -17.16 12.94
C VAL A 132 -2.83 -16.80 14.29
N CYS A 133 -3.89 -16.00 14.28
CA CYS A 133 -4.61 -15.63 15.51
C CYS A 133 -5.20 -16.87 16.22
N ARG A 134 -5.86 -17.77 15.48
CA ARG A 134 -6.38 -19.04 16.05
C ARG A 134 -5.25 -19.98 16.47
N GLY A 135 -4.17 -20.09 15.69
CA GLY A 135 -3.02 -20.94 15.99
C GLY A 135 -2.20 -20.50 17.21
N THR A 136 -2.19 -19.20 17.52
CA THR A 136 -1.44 -18.63 18.65
C THR A 136 -2.29 -18.41 19.90
N SER A 137 -3.53 -18.92 19.93
CA SER A 137 -4.50 -18.69 21.02
C SER A 137 -4.77 -17.19 21.25
N ALA A 138 -4.97 -16.43 20.16
CA ALA A 138 -5.22 -15.00 20.15
C ALA A 138 -4.12 -14.14 20.81
N LYS A 139 -2.89 -14.66 20.89
CA LYS A 139 -1.75 -13.91 21.43
C LYS A 139 -1.05 -13.04 20.39
N LEU A 140 -1.08 -13.45 19.11
CA LEU A 140 -0.42 -12.73 18.03
C LEU A 140 -1.26 -12.80 16.75
N ASP A 141 -1.27 -11.71 15.99
CA ASP A 141 -1.92 -11.61 14.70
C ASP A 141 -0.87 -11.43 13.58
N ALA A 142 -1.20 -11.85 12.36
CA ALA A 142 -0.32 -11.73 11.20
C ALA A 142 -0.03 -10.28 10.81
N SER A 143 -0.78 -9.31 11.34
CA SER A 143 -0.52 -7.87 11.19
C SER A 143 0.89 -7.47 11.64
N PHE A 144 1.45 -8.09 12.69
CA PHE A 144 2.82 -7.81 13.10
C PHE A 144 3.86 -8.23 12.04
N ALA A 145 3.68 -9.43 11.46
CA ALA A 145 4.56 -9.92 10.40
C ALA A 145 4.38 -9.11 9.10
N ALA A 146 3.15 -8.71 8.78
CA ALA A 146 2.83 -7.83 7.67
C ALA A 146 3.60 -6.49 7.79
N THR A 147 3.57 -5.84 8.96
CA THR A 147 4.32 -4.59 9.17
C THR A 147 5.83 -4.74 8.95
N ILE A 148 6.43 -5.87 9.32
CA ILE A 148 7.85 -6.15 9.05
C ILE A 148 8.10 -6.27 7.55
N LEU A 149 7.25 -6.99 6.82
CA LEU A 149 7.35 -7.15 5.37
C LEU A 149 7.14 -5.83 4.63
N GLU A 150 6.21 -5.00 5.08
CA GLU A 150 6.01 -3.63 4.60
C GLU A 150 7.24 -2.75 4.83
N THR A 151 7.84 -2.82 6.02
CA THR A 151 9.09 -2.10 6.31
C THR A 151 10.22 -2.57 5.40
N ALA A 152 10.31 -3.87 5.13
CA ALA A 152 11.27 -4.42 4.19
C ALA A 152 11.00 -3.93 2.74
N ALA A 153 9.74 -3.83 2.33
CA ALA A 153 9.38 -3.28 1.01
C ALA A 153 9.84 -1.81 0.86
N VAL A 154 9.63 -0.98 1.89
CA VAL A 154 10.13 0.40 1.92
C VAL A 154 11.67 0.43 1.90
N GLY A 155 12.32 -0.47 2.62
CA GLY A 155 13.77 -0.63 2.58
C GLY A 155 14.31 -0.96 1.18
N MET A 156 13.63 -1.85 0.45
CA MET A 156 14.01 -2.18 -0.93
C MET A 156 13.79 -1.01 -1.89
N LEU A 157 12.73 -0.20 -1.71
CA LEU A 157 12.55 1.05 -2.46
C LEU A 157 13.69 2.04 -2.19
N TYR A 158 14.09 2.20 -0.92
CA TYR A 158 15.22 3.05 -0.57
C TYR A 158 16.52 2.59 -1.23
N LEU A 159 16.78 1.28 -1.25
CA LEU A 159 17.96 0.73 -1.93
C LEU A 159 17.90 0.92 -3.45
N ALA A 160 16.71 0.78 -4.06
CA ALA A 160 16.50 1.06 -5.49
C ALA A 160 16.82 2.52 -5.83
N TRP A 161 16.43 3.44 -4.96
CA TRP A 161 16.75 4.86 -5.11
C TRP A 161 18.23 5.13 -4.95
N ARG A 162 18.86 4.56 -3.93
CA ARG A 162 20.29 4.73 -3.69
C ARG A 162 21.11 4.24 -4.88
N SER A 163 20.78 3.09 -5.47
CA SER A 163 21.53 2.55 -6.60
C SER A 163 21.47 3.45 -7.83
N ILE A 164 20.32 4.05 -8.14
CA ILE A 164 20.20 5.02 -9.24
C ILE A 164 21.09 6.25 -9.00
N THR A 165 21.16 6.74 -7.76
CA THR A 165 21.93 7.94 -7.46
C THR A 165 23.43 7.69 -7.46
N GLU A 166 23.92 6.55 -6.96
CA GLU A 166 25.36 6.27 -6.79
C GLU A 166 26.11 6.12 -8.11
N GLU A 167 25.47 5.65 -9.19
CA GLU A 167 26.11 5.51 -10.50
C GLU A 167 26.64 6.84 -11.07
N SER A 168 26.13 7.98 -10.60
CA SER A 168 26.51 9.33 -11.06
C SER A 168 27.68 9.97 -10.31
N TRP A 169 28.21 9.36 -9.24
CA TRP A 169 29.22 9.99 -8.36
C TRP A 169 30.65 9.68 -8.78
N ASP A 170 30.86 8.58 -9.51
CA ASP A 170 32.19 8.11 -9.93
C ASP A 170 32.64 8.66 -11.29
N GLU A 171 31.93 9.63 -11.87
CA GLU A 171 32.36 10.32 -13.10
C GLU A 171 33.47 11.34 -12.76
N PRO A 172 34.74 11.10 -13.14
CA PRO A 172 35.75 12.14 -13.08
C PRO A 172 35.43 13.12 -14.21
N TRP A 173 35.10 14.36 -13.84
CA TRP A 173 34.93 15.53 -14.72
C TRP A 173 35.76 15.51 -16.02
#